data_AF-A0A8H4X8W8-F1
#
_entry.id   AF-A0A8H4X8W8-F1
#
_cell.length_a   1.000
_cell.length_b   1.000
_cell.length_c   1.000
_cell.angle_alpha   90.00
_cell.angle_beta   90.00
_cell.angle_gamma   90.00
#
_symmetry.space_group_name_H-M   'P 1'
#
loop_
_entity.id
_entity.type
_entity.pdbx_description
1 polymer ?
#
loop_
_entity_poly.entity_id
_entity_poly.type
_entity_poly.pdbx_seq_one_letter_code
_entity_poly.pdbx_strand_id
1 'polypeptide(L)'
;MVPLPLFKLGALFVRHVSKYGANHIKAQAHDHARFRAFAARYGQYIHQINMRTSVALLRNPEAERRAKEKAEAPTVKTEEQQKRDDDLKQKQASETIKRNIPFQNIWRRKFRALPENKAVDLFADVIGDVFILSVAIALIVYETYRSSQKPDMNRLRIEELDQKLEELKKREEELEEAEKRQKEKYESLEEALRALKDPKTKQPLLPTLQAS
;
A
#
# COMPACT_ATOMS: atom_id res chain seq x y z
N MET A 1 12.58 6.40 31.72
CA MET A 1 13.79 5.84 31.07
C MET A 1 14.03 6.63 29.81
N VAL A 2 15.14 7.37 29.73
CA VAL A 2 15.48 8.18 28.54
C VAL A 2 15.53 7.24 27.34
N PRO A 3 14.81 7.52 26.23
CA PRO A 3 14.93 6.70 25.03
C PRO A 3 16.41 6.70 24.65
N LEU A 4 17.03 5.51 24.66
CA LEU A 4 18.40 5.33 24.19
C LEU A 4 18.51 6.05 22.84
N PRO A 5 19.54 6.88 22.61
CA PRO A 5 19.67 7.64 21.38
C PRO A 5 20.11 6.70 20.24
N LEU A 6 19.31 5.67 19.95
CA LEU A 6 19.45 4.70 18.86
C LEU A 6 19.65 5.42 17.54
N PHE A 7 18.98 6.56 17.35
CA PHE A 7 19.19 7.40 16.17
C PHE A 7 20.62 7.95 16.07
N LYS A 8 21.22 8.40 17.19
CA LYS A 8 22.61 8.90 17.20
C LYS A 8 23.61 7.78 17.01
N LEU A 9 23.37 6.61 17.61
CA LEU A 9 24.20 5.42 17.44
C LEU A 9 24.10 4.88 16.00
N GLY A 10 22.90 4.88 15.42
CA GLY A 10 22.67 4.55 14.02
C GLY A 10 23.38 5.53 13.07
N ALA A 11 23.31 6.83 13.33
CA ALA A 11 24.02 7.84 12.53
C ALA A 11 25.56 7.66 12.60
N LEU A 12 26.11 7.32 13.78
CA LEU A 12 27.52 6.98 13.94
C LEU A 12 27.90 5.68 13.22
N PHE A 13 27.02 4.67 13.26
CA PHE A 13 27.22 3.38 12.60
C PHE A 13 27.24 3.49 11.08
N VAL A 14 26.29 4.25 10.49
CA VAL A 14 26.26 4.56 9.06
C VAL A 14 27.59 5.20 8.62
N ARG A 15 28.10 6.16 9.39
CA ARG A 15 29.41 6.80 9.12
C ARG A 15 30.56 5.81 9.19
N HIS A 16 30.50 4.84 10.12
CA HIS A 16 31.56 3.84 10.29
C HIS A 16 31.56 2.82 9.15
N VAL A 17 30.40 2.28 8.80
CA VAL A 17 30.28 1.29 7.70
C VAL A 17 30.61 1.93 6.35
N SER A 18 30.11 3.14 6.08
CA SER A 18 30.36 3.83 4.80
C SER A 18 31.85 4.16 4.61
N LYS A 19 32.54 4.65 5.66
CA LYS A 19 33.94 5.07 5.54
C LYS A 19 34.95 3.91 5.68
N TYR A 20 34.67 2.92 6.52
CA TYR A 20 35.60 1.82 6.79
C TYR A 20 35.28 0.55 6.02
N GLY A 21 34.01 0.25 5.71
CA GLY A 21 33.63 -0.94 4.96
C GLY A 21 34.16 -0.93 3.53
N ALA A 22 33.93 0.15 2.79
CA ALA A 22 34.39 0.28 1.40
C ALA A 22 35.92 0.24 1.29
N ASN A 23 36.63 0.94 2.17
CA ASN A 23 38.09 0.97 2.15
C ASN A 23 38.71 -0.37 2.54
N HIS A 24 38.10 -1.12 3.46
CA HIS A 24 38.61 -2.43 3.86
C HIS A 24 38.38 -3.50 2.79
N ILE A 25 37.21 -3.49 2.14
CA ILE A 25 36.92 -4.41 1.03
C ILE A 25 37.86 -4.15 -0.16
N LYS A 26 38.16 -2.88 -0.45
CA LYS A 26 39.13 -2.51 -1.51
C LYS A 26 40.55 -2.98 -1.19
N ALA A 27 41.01 -2.81 0.05
CA ALA A 27 42.32 -3.31 0.49
C ALA A 27 42.40 -4.85 0.38
N GLN A 28 41.40 -5.58 0.90
CA GLN A 28 41.36 -7.04 0.81
C GLN A 28 41.23 -7.57 -0.63
N ALA A 29 40.54 -6.83 -1.51
CA ALA A 29 40.46 -7.19 -2.93
C ALA A 29 41.79 -7.01 -3.68
N HIS A 30 42.68 -6.15 -3.18
CA HIS A 30 44.05 -6.08 -3.67
C HIS A 30 44.92 -7.24 -3.16
N ASP A 31 44.74 -7.65 -1.90
CA ASP A 31 45.56 -8.69 -1.27
C ASP A 31 45.17 -10.12 -1.70
N HIS A 32 43.91 -10.34 -2.11
CA HIS A 32 43.40 -11.67 -2.42
C HIS A 32 42.76 -11.77 -3.81
N ALA A 33 43.47 -12.38 -4.77
CA ALA A 33 42.99 -12.59 -6.14
C ALA A 33 41.69 -13.41 -6.24
N ARG A 34 41.50 -14.43 -5.37
CA ARG A 34 40.25 -15.22 -5.31
C ARG A 34 39.06 -14.37 -4.86
N PHE A 35 39.28 -13.53 -3.86
CA PHE A 35 38.26 -12.62 -3.36
C PHE A 35 37.93 -11.55 -4.39
N ARG A 36 38.94 -11.02 -5.10
CA ARG A 36 38.74 -10.09 -6.21
C ARG A 36 37.87 -10.68 -7.32
N ALA A 37 38.15 -11.91 -7.75
CA ALA A 37 37.34 -12.60 -8.77
C ALA A 37 35.89 -12.83 -8.30
N PHE A 38 35.70 -13.17 -7.02
CA PHE A 38 34.38 -13.30 -6.41
C PHE A 38 33.63 -11.95 -6.40
N ALA A 39 34.25 -10.91 -5.83
CA ALA A 39 33.67 -9.57 -5.75
C ALA A 39 33.35 -9.01 -7.14
N ALA A 40 34.25 -9.22 -8.12
CA ALA A 40 34.00 -8.85 -9.50
C ALA A 40 32.79 -9.59 -10.08
N ARG A 41 32.67 -10.92 -9.88
CA ARG A 41 31.51 -11.69 -10.35
C ARG A 41 30.19 -11.16 -9.78
N TYR A 42 30.14 -10.88 -8.47
CA TYR A 42 28.93 -10.34 -7.84
C TYR A 42 28.68 -8.89 -8.26
N GLY A 43 29.71 -8.06 -8.38
CA GLY A 43 29.62 -6.70 -8.90
C GLY A 43 29.05 -6.65 -10.32
N GLN A 44 29.48 -7.57 -11.20
CA GLN A 44 28.91 -7.71 -12.54
C GLN A 44 27.45 -8.13 -12.48
N TYR A 45 27.09 -9.07 -11.60
CA TYR A 45 25.70 -9.51 -11.44
C TYR A 45 24.79 -8.35 -11.02
N ILE A 46 25.22 -7.56 -10.02
CA ILE A 46 24.50 -6.36 -9.58
C ILE A 46 24.39 -5.33 -10.70
N HIS A 47 25.47 -5.08 -11.44
CA HIS A 47 25.43 -4.17 -12.58
C HIS A 47 24.41 -4.61 -13.64
N GLN A 48 24.37 -5.90 -13.97
CA GLN A 48 23.41 -6.46 -14.93
C GLN A 48 21.98 -6.31 -14.42
N ILE A 49 21.72 -6.54 -13.13
CA ILE A 49 20.40 -6.30 -12.53
C ILE A 49 20.04 -4.83 -12.65
N ASN A 50 20.93 -3.92 -12.25
CA ASN A 50 20.66 -2.49 -12.30
C ASN A 50 20.28 -2.04 -13.72
N MET A 51 21.08 -2.41 -14.73
CA MET A 51 20.79 -2.08 -16.13
C MET A 51 19.48 -2.71 -16.64
N ARG A 52 19.18 -3.95 -16.24
CA ARG A 52 17.91 -4.60 -16.60
C ARG A 52 16.73 -3.86 -16.01
N THR A 53 16.80 -3.51 -14.73
CA THR A 53 15.74 -2.78 -14.03
C THR A 53 15.58 -1.37 -14.59
N SER A 54 16.68 -0.66 -14.88
CA SER A 54 16.61 0.67 -15.53
C SER A 54 15.94 0.59 -16.90
N VAL A 55 16.28 -0.41 -17.73
CA VAL A 55 15.64 -0.59 -19.05
C VAL A 55 14.18 -1.01 -18.90
N ALA A 56 13.85 -1.83 -17.90
CA ALA A 56 12.47 -2.20 -17.61
C ALA A 56 11.64 -0.98 -17.17
N LEU A 57 12.21 -0.10 -16.33
CA LEU A 57 11.56 1.11 -15.84
C LEU A 57 11.37 2.15 -16.96
N LEU A 58 12.38 2.35 -17.81
CA LEU A 58 12.34 3.32 -18.91
C LEU A 58 11.46 2.87 -20.09
N ARG A 59 11.07 1.59 -20.13
CA ARG A 59 10.15 1.08 -21.15
C ARG A 59 8.73 1.55 -20.84
N ASN A 60 8.33 2.65 -21.46
CA ASN A 60 6.93 3.09 -21.49
C ASN A 60 6.18 2.31 -22.58
N PRO A 61 5.39 1.27 -22.24
CA PRO A 61 4.71 0.44 -23.24
C PRO A 61 3.74 1.24 -24.12
N GLU A 62 3.19 2.34 -23.59
CA GLU A 62 2.29 3.23 -24.34
C GLU A 62 3.00 4.07 -25.40
N ALA A 63 4.22 4.55 -25.12
CA ALA A 63 5.01 5.29 -26.10
C ALA A 63 5.48 4.37 -27.24
N GLU A 64 5.79 3.11 -26.92
CA GLU A 64 6.13 2.08 -27.90
C GLU A 64 4.93 1.74 -28.82
N ARG A 65 3.70 1.74 -28.28
CA ARG A 65 2.46 1.55 -29.06
C ARG A 65 2.16 2.75 -29.96
N ARG A 66 2.21 3.97 -29.43
CA ARG A 66 2.00 5.20 -30.22
C ARG A 66 3.06 5.39 -31.31
N ALA A 67 4.30 5.00 -31.07
CA ALA A 67 5.36 5.04 -32.09
C ALA A 67 5.11 4.02 -33.20
N LYS A 68 4.58 2.83 -32.87
CA LYS A 68 4.19 1.83 -33.87
C LYS A 68 2.97 2.25 -34.68
N GLU A 69 1.94 2.80 -34.03
CA GLU A 69 0.76 3.34 -34.72
C GLU A 69 1.12 4.51 -35.67
N LYS A 70 2.08 5.36 -35.29
CA LYS A 70 2.58 6.45 -36.15
C LYS A 70 3.51 5.95 -37.27
N ALA A 71 4.24 4.86 -37.07
CA ALA A 71 5.08 4.24 -38.10
C ALA A 71 4.25 3.36 -39.06
N GLU A 72 3.14 2.80 -38.59
CA GLU A 72 2.15 2.06 -39.39
C GLU A 72 1.16 2.98 -40.10
N ALA A 73 1.22 4.30 -39.88
CA ALA A 73 0.42 5.27 -40.63
C ALA A 73 0.82 5.23 -42.12
N PRO A 74 -0.04 4.69 -43.01
CA PRO A 74 0.33 4.47 -44.40
C PRO A 74 0.36 5.82 -45.15
N THR A 75 1.50 6.17 -45.72
CA THR A 75 1.60 7.24 -46.70
C THR A 75 0.77 6.88 -47.93
N VAL A 76 -0.23 7.73 -48.19
CA VAL A 76 -1.17 7.83 -49.33
C VAL A 76 -0.88 6.88 -50.51
N LYS A 77 -1.75 5.88 -50.69
CA LYS A 77 -1.89 5.11 -51.94
C LYS A 77 -3.33 5.19 -52.44
N THR A 78 -3.47 5.27 -53.75
CA THR A 78 -4.69 5.47 -54.55
C THR A 78 -5.80 4.46 -54.24
N GLU A 79 -7.05 4.91 -54.29
CA GLU A 79 -8.29 4.26 -53.80
C GLU A 79 -8.54 2.81 -54.28
N GLU A 80 -7.95 2.37 -55.40
CA GLU A 80 -8.07 0.99 -55.89
C GLU A 80 -7.08 -0.01 -55.28
N GLN A 81 -5.93 0.45 -54.78
CA GLN A 81 -5.02 -0.38 -54.00
C GLN A 81 -5.58 -0.62 -52.59
N GLN A 82 -6.38 0.33 -52.09
CA GLN A 82 -7.00 0.27 -50.78
C GLN A 82 -8.01 -0.87 -50.66
N LYS A 83 -8.91 -1.05 -51.65
CA LYS A 83 -9.89 -2.16 -51.63
C LYS A 83 -9.26 -3.54 -51.76
N ARG A 84 -8.21 -3.70 -52.59
CA ARG A 84 -7.47 -4.97 -52.70
C ARG A 84 -6.62 -5.25 -51.46
N ASP A 85 -6.03 -4.21 -50.87
CA ASP A 85 -5.31 -4.33 -49.60
C ASP A 85 -6.25 -4.58 -48.42
N ASP A 86 -7.50 -4.11 -48.44
CA ASP A 86 -8.48 -4.31 -47.36
C ASP A 86 -8.99 -5.76 -47.32
N ASP A 87 -9.20 -6.40 -48.47
CA ASP A 87 -9.57 -7.83 -48.56
C ASP A 87 -8.40 -8.76 -48.20
N LEU A 88 -7.17 -8.38 -48.59
CA LEU A 88 -5.95 -9.07 -48.16
C LEU A 88 -5.65 -8.83 -46.68
N LYS A 89 -5.95 -7.63 -46.14
CA LYS A 89 -5.86 -7.29 -44.72
C LYS A 89 -6.91 -8.00 -43.89
N GLN A 90 -8.12 -8.29 -44.38
CA GLN A 90 -9.10 -9.08 -43.62
C GLN A 90 -8.67 -10.56 -43.49
N LYS A 91 -8.08 -11.12 -44.55
CA LYS A 91 -7.50 -12.48 -44.54
C LYS A 91 -6.18 -12.55 -43.76
N GLN A 92 -5.37 -11.48 -43.79
CA GLN A 92 -4.16 -11.37 -42.99
C GLN A 92 -4.44 -10.95 -41.55
N ALA A 93 -5.52 -10.23 -41.24
CA ALA A 93 -5.89 -9.80 -39.87
C ALA A 93 -6.33 -10.99 -39.03
N SER A 94 -7.02 -11.96 -39.65
CA SER A 94 -7.37 -13.22 -38.99
C SER A 94 -6.14 -14.10 -38.67
N GLU A 95 -5.04 -13.98 -39.42
CA GLU A 95 -3.73 -14.56 -39.06
C GLU A 95 -2.84 -13.66 -38.18
N THR A 96 -2.98 -12.34 -38.27
CA THR A 96 -2.10 -11.35 -37.62
C THR A 96 -2.48 -11.10 -36.15
N ILE A 97 -3.71 -11.38 -35.75
CA ILE A 97 -4.11 -11.36 -34.32
C ILE A 97 -3.35 -12.42 -33.50
N LYS A 98 -2.72 -13.41 -34.15
CA LYS A 98 -1.77 -14.36 -33.54
C LYS A 98 -0.30 -13.98 -33.65
N ARG A 99 0.05 -12.73 -34.02
CA ARG A 99 1.43 -12.25 -33.84
C ARG A 99 1.63 -11.88 -32.38
N ASN A 100 2.10 -12.87 -31.61
CA ASN A 100 2.72 -12.69 -30.31
C ASN A 100 3.50 -11.37 -30.30
N ILE A 101 3.06 -10.40 -29.50
CA ILE A 101 3.94 -9.30 -29.10
C ILE A 101 5.16 -10.02 -28.51
N PRO A 102 6.36 -9.89 -29.08
CA PRO A 102 7.52 -10.47 -28.43
C PRO A 102 7.66 -9.68 -27.13
N PHE A 103 7.21 -10.27 -26.02
CA PHE A 103 7.78 -9.98 -24.72
C PHE A 103 9.25 -10.38 -24.86
N GLN A 104 10.06 -9.50 -25.47
CA GLN A 104 11.49 -9.65 -25.49
C GLN A 104 11.87 -9.68 -24.02
N ASN A 105 12.23 -10.87 -23.54
CA ASN A 105 12.56 -11.10 -22.15
C ASN A 105 13.77 -10.22 -21.81
N ILE A 106 13.52 -9.06 -21.20
CA ILE A 106 14.56 -8.08 -20.79
C ILE A 106 15.60 -8.78 -19.93
N TRP A 107 15.15 -9.77 -19.15
CA TRP A 107 15.93 -10.69 -18.33
C TRP A 107 16.94 -11.57 -19.10
N ARG A 108 16.79 -11.74 -20.43
CA ARG A 108 17.76 -12.44 -21.28
C ARG A 108 18.78 -11.51 -21.94
N ARG A 109 18.58 -10.19 -21.89
CA ARG A 109 19.55 -9.22 -22.44
C ARG A 109 20.83 -9.22 -21.59
N LYS A 110 21.98 -9.32 -22.26
CA LYS A 110 23.32 -9.21 -21.66
C LYS A 110 23.87 -7.82 -21.95
N PHE A 111 24.16 -7.03 -20.92
CA PHE A 111 24.80 -5.73 -21.05
C PHE A 111 26.33 -5.88 -21.05
N ARG A 112 27.04 -4.87 -21.55
CA ARG A 112 28.51 -4.85 -21.55
C ARG A 112 29.04 -4.88 -20.12
N ALA A 113 29.98 -5.78 -19.84
CA ALA A 113 30.57 -5.93 -18.52
C ALA A 113 31.39 -4.69 -18.12
N LEU A 114 31.40 -4.36 -16.83
CA LEU A 114 32.25 -3.32 -16.28
C LEU A 114 33.72 -3.78 -16.21
N PRO A 115 34.69 -2.87 -16.14
CA PRO A 115 36.04 -3.25 -15.76
C PRO A 115 36.03 -3.85 -14.33
N GLU A 116 36.89 -4.84 -14.10
CA GLU A 116 36.93 -5.65 -12.87
C GLU A 116 36.96 -4.79 -11.60
N ASN A 117 37.83 -3.77 -11.57
CA ASN A 117 37.99 -2.88 -10.41
C ASN A 117 36.69 -2.14 -10.05
N LYS A 118 35.96 -1.63 -11.05
CA LYS A 118 34.68 -0.94 -10.81
C LYS A 118 33.58 -1.88 -10.34
N ALA A 119 33.62 -3.14 -10.78
CA ALA A 119 32.67 -4.14 -10.30
C ALA A 119 32.92 -4.48 -8.83
N VAL A 120 34.19 -4.58 -8.42
CA VAL A 120 34.57 -4.76 -7.01
C VAL A 120 34.12 -3.57 -6.16
N ASP A 121 34.33 -2.34 -6.64
CA ASP A 121 33.87 -1.13 -5.96
C ASP A 121 32.34 -1.14 -5.76
N LEU A 122 31.58 -1.42 -6.83
CA LEU A 122 30.12 -1.50 -6.78
C LEU A 122 29.65 -2.58 -5.80
N PHE A 123 30.33 -3.73 -5.77
CA PHE A 123 30.04 -4.80 -4.83
C PHE A 123 30.28 -4.36 -3.37
N ALA A 124 31.39 -3.65 -3.12
CA ALA A 124 31.73 -3.16 -1.80
C ALA A 124 30.70 -2.17 -1.26
N ASP A 125 30.27 -1.22 -2.10
CA ASP A 125 29.27 -0.22 -1.73
C ASP A 125 27.93 -0.88 -1.40
N VAL A 126 27.47 -1.81 -2.25
CA VAL A 126 26.19 -2.51 -2.06
C VAL A 126 26.19 -3.40 -0.82
N ILE A 127 27.30 -4.08 -0.51
CA ILE A 127 27.41 -4.86 0.73
C ILE A 127 27.33 -3.95 1.97
N GLY A 128 27.97 -2.78 1.92
CA GLY A 128 27.91 -1.81 3.01
C GLY A 128 26.47 -1.36 3.28
N ASP A 129 25.75 -1.01 2.23
CA ASP A 129 24.35 -0.57 2.33
C ASP A 129 23.43 -1.69 2.83
N VAL A 130 23.58 -2.92 2.31
CA VAL A 130 22.79 -4.08 2.76
C VAL A 130 23.03 -4.37 4.24
N PHE A 131 24.26 -4.24 4.71
CA PHE A 131 24.60 -4.44 6.11
C PHE A 131 23.94 -3.39 7.01
N ILE A 132 24.00 -2.10 6.64
CA ILE A 132 23.34 -1.02 7.39
C ILE A 132 21.82 -1.25 7.43
N LEU A 133 21.21 -1.56 6.28
CA LEU A 133 19.77 -1.84 6.19
C LEU A 133 19.38 -3.05 7.03
N SER A 134 20.19 -4.11 7.04
CA SER A 134 19.96 -5.29 7.89
C SER A 134 19.97 -4.94 9.38
N VAL A 135 20.93 -4.14 9.83
CA VAL A 135 20.99 -3.67 11.23
C VAL A 135 19.78 -2.79 11.57
N ALA A 136 19.38 -1.90 10.67
CA ALA A 136 18.19 -1.07 10.86
C ALA A 136 16.91 -1.92 10.97
N ILE A 137 16.73 -2.89 10.07
CA ILE A 137 15.60 -3.84 10.12
C ILE A 137 15.63 -4.62 11.43
N ALA A 138 16.79 -5.13 11.84
CA ALA A 138 16.94 -5.89 13.09
C ALA A 138 16.56 -5.04 14.32
N LEU A 139 16.95 -3.76 14.35
CA LEU A 139 16.56 -2.83 15.41
C LEU A 139 15.05 -2.56 15.42
N ILE A 140 14.44 -2.35 14.26
CA ILE A 140 12.98 -2.15 14.14
C ILE A 140 12.23 -3.40 14.62
N VAL A 141 12.66 -4.59 14.18
CA VAL A 141 12.06 -5.86 14.61
C VAL A 141 12.23 -6.06 16.11
N TYR A 142 13.42 -5.75 16.66
CA TYR A 142 13.67 -5.84 18.09
C TYR A 142 12.80 -4.86 18.90
N GLU A 143 12.66 -3.62 18.44
CA GLU A 143 11.81 -2.63 19.08
C GLU A 143 10.34 -3.03 19.00
N THR A 144 9.89 -3.58 17.87
CA THR A 144 8.52 -4.07 17.71
C THR A 144 8.27 -5.26 18.63
N TYR A 145 9.17 -6.24 18.67
CA TYR A 145 9.08 -7.39 19.58
C TYR A 145 9.03 -6.96 21.05
N ARG A 146 9.87 -6.01 21.45
CA ARG A 146 9.88 -5.45 22.81
C ARG A 146 8.65 -4.59 23.09
N SER A 147 8.15 -3.84 22.11
CA SER A 147 6.96 -2.99 22.24
C SER A 147 5.69 -3.82 22.37
N SER A 148 5.60 -4.97 21.71
CA SER A 148 4.47 -5.90 21.84
C SER A 148 4.31 -6.50 23.23
N GLN A 149 5.32 -6.40 24.12
CA GLN A 149 5.19 -6.80 25.52
C GLN A 149 4.47 -5.76 26.37
N LYS A 150 4.21 -4.55 25.85
CA LYS A 150 3.39 -3.54 26.53
C LYS A 150 1.96 -3.66 26.01
N PRO A 151 0.94 -3.74 26.88
CA PRO A 151 -0.44 -3.67 26.43
C PRO A 151 -0.65 -2.32 25.72
N ASP A 152 -1.21 -2.36 24.52
CA ASP A 152 -1.55 -1.15 23.77
C ASP A 152 -2.53 -0.33 24.63
N MET A 153 -2.05 0.77 25.21
CA MET A 153 -2.89 1.69 25.99
C MET A 153 -4.10 2.18 25.18
N ASN A 154 -3.95 2.24 23.85
CA ASN A 154 -5.04 2.56 22.94
C ASN A 154 -6.11 1.47 22.93
N ARG A 155 -5.75 0.19 22.98
CA ARG A 155 -6.71 -0.92 23.08
C ARG A 155 -7.47 -0.89 24.40
N LEU A 156 -6.75 -0.71 25.52
CA LEU A 156 -7.37 -0.58 26.84
C LEU A 156 -8.35 0.61 26.87
N ARG A 157 -8.00 1.70 26.21
CA ARG A 157 -8.86 2.89 26.12
C ARG A 157 -10.08 2.67 25.23
N ILE A 158 -9.94 1.92 24.14
CA ILE A 158 -11.07 1.51 23.29
C ILE A 158 -12.03 0.64 24.09
N GLU A 159 -11.50 -0.32 24.85
CA GLU A 159 -12.30 -1.21 25.69
C GLU A 159 -13.04 -0.46 26.81
N GLU A 160 -12.40 0.54 27.42
CA GLU A 160 -13.06 1.45 28.38
C GLU A 160 -14.17 2.28 27.72
N LEU A 161 -13.96 2.73 26.48
CA LEU A 161 -14.97 3.48 25.72
C LEU A 161 -16.17 2.61 25.37
N ASP A 162 -15.93 1.36 24.97
CA ASP A 162 -16.99 0.39 24.66
C ASP A 162 -17.84 0.10 25.89
N GLN A 163 -17.23 -0.06 27.08
CA GLN A 163 -17.97 -0.22 28.33
C GLN A 163 -18.87 0.98 28.64
N LYS A 164 -18.39 2.21 28.42
CA LYS A 164 -19.21 3.43 28.61
C LYS A 164 -20.35 3.52 27.61
N LEU A 165 -20.13 3.13 26.36
CA LEU A 165 -21.18 3.08 25.35
C LEU A 165 -22.28 2.08 25.74
N GLU A 166 -21.89 0.91 26.26
CA GLU A 166 -22.83 -0.11 26.69
C GLU A 166 -23.64 0.34 27.91
N GLU A 167 -23.00 1.04 28.85
CA GLU A 167 -23.69 1.66 29.99
C GLU A 167 -24.69 2.74 29.55
N LEU A 168 -24.30 3.62 28.62
CA LEU A 168 -25.18 4.66 28.09
C LEU A 168 -26.39 4.07 27.37
N LYS A 169 -26.19 3.03 26.55
CA LYS A 169 -27.30 2.32 25.87
C LYS A 169 -28.30 1.72 26.85
N LYS A 170 -27.83 1.11 27.94
CA LYS A 170 -28.72 0.58 28.98
C LYS A 170 -29.55 1.68 29.64
N ARG A 171 -28.93 2.82 29.93
CA ARG A 171 -29.66 3.98 30.49
C ARG A 171 -30.69 4.53 29.51
N GLU A 172 -30.38 4.58 28.21
CA GLU A 172 -31.35 4.98 27.19
C GLU A 172 -32.56 4.03 27.15
N GLU A 173 -32.32 2.71 27.22
CA GLU A 173 -33.39 1.70 27.24
C GLU A 173 -34.27 1.81 28.51
N GLU A 174 -33.67 1.97 29.68
CA GLU A 174 -34.41 2.19 30.94
C GLU A 174 -35.25 3.48 30.90
N LEU A 175 -34.72 4.55 30.32
CA LEU A 175 -35.44 5.81 30.15
C LEU A 175 -36.60 5.63 29.16
N GLU A 176 -36.40 4.91 28.07
CA GLU A 176 -37.46 4.63 27.09
C GLU A 176 -38.61 3.80 27.70
N GLU A 177 -38.29 2.81 28.54
CA GLU A 177 -39.29 2.07 29.31
C GLU A 177 -40.04 2.96 30.31
N ALA A 178 -39.34 3.86 30.99
CA ALA A 178 -39.95 4.79 31.95
C ALA A 178 -40.90 5.77 31.25
N GLU A 179 -40.53 6.28 30.07
CA GLU A 179 -41.41 7.11 29.25
C GLU A 179 -42.66 6.36 28.79
N LYS A 180 -42.52 5.10 28.34
CA LYS A 180 -43.66 4.24 27.97
C LYS A 180 -44.62 4.07 29.15
N ARG A 181 -44.10 3.74 30.34
CA ARG A 181 -44.90 3.61 31.57
C ARG A 181 -45.60 4.92 31.95
N GLN A 182 -44.96 6.07 31.76
CA GLN A 182 -45.60 7.36 32.01
C GLN A 182 -46.74 7.62 31.01
N LYS A 183 -46.54 7.32 29.73
CA LYS A 183 -47.58 7.46 28.70
C LYS A 183 -48.79 6.58 28.99
N GLU A 184 -48.59 5.29 29.31
CA GLU A 184 -49.68 4.38 29.67
C GLU A 184 -50.48 4.88 30.89
N LYS A 185 -49.79 5.36 31.93
CA LYS A 185 -50.45 5.95 33.10
C LYS A 185 -51.26 7.18 32.72
N TYR A 186 -50.70 8.06 31.90
CA TYR A 186 -51.37 9.27 31.43
C TYR A 186 -52.63 8.93 30.61
N GLU A 187 -52.53 7.98 29.67
CA GLU A 187 -53.65 7.48 28.87
C GLU A 187 -54.76 6.88 29.76
N SER A 188 -54.41 6.07 30.76
CA SER A 188 -55.39 5.49 31.69
C SER A 188 -56.10 6.56 32.54
N LEU A 189 -55.38 7.59 32.98
CA LEU A 189 -55.94 8.70 33.72
C LEU A 189 -56.86 9.54 32.84
N GLU A 190 -56.46 9.77 31.59
CA GLU A 190 -57.27 10.46 30.60
C GLU A 190 -58.57 9.70 30.31
N GLU A 191 -58.51 8.38 30.16
CA GLU A 191 -59.69 7.53 29.95
C GLU A 191 -60.63 7.53 31.16
N ALA A 192 -60.09 7.46 32.39
CA ALA A 192 -60.88 7.56 33.62
C ALA A 192 -61.57 8.93 33.74
N LEU A 193 -60.86 10.02 33.39
CA LEU A 193 -61.43 11.36 33.34
C LEU A 193 -62.51 11.49 32.24
N ARG A 194 -62.33 10.84 31.09
CA ARG A 194 -63.33 10.80 30.00
C ARG A 194 -64.59 10.02 30.39
N ALA A 195 -64.45 8.93 31.16
CA ALA A 195 -65.58 8.12 31.63
C ALA A 195 -66.47 8.86 32.64
N LEU A 196 -65.90 9.81 33.38
CA LEU A 196 -66.62 10.72 34.26
C LEU A 196 -67.37 11.78 33.44
N LYS A 197 -68.70 11.66 33.38
CA LYS A 197 -69.61 12.65 32.78
C LYS A 197 -70.19 13.58 33.83
N ASP A 198 -70.30 14.86 33.49
CA ASP A 198 -70.86 15.85 34.40
C ASP A 198 -72.35 15.58 34.66
N PRO A 199 -72.80 15.49 35.93
CA PRO A 199 -74.16 15.07 36.27
C PRO A 199 -75.24 16.07 35.83
N LYS A 200 -74.88 17.33 35.56
CA LYS A 200 -75.82 18.39 35.13
C LYS A 200 -75.95 18.51 33.61
N THR A 201 -74.89 18.28 32.85
CA THR A 201 -74.83 18.51 31.39
C THR A 201 -74.71 17.21 30.57
N LYS A 202 -74.44 16.06 31.21
CA LYS A 202 -74.22 14.73 30.57
C LYS A 202 -73.14 14.70 29.47
N GLN A 203 -72.30 15.72 29.41
CA GLN A 203 -71.17 15.84 28.47
C GLN A 203 -69.86 15.38 29.15
N PRO A 204 -68.89 14.85 28.38
CA PRO A 204 -67.57 14.49 28.92
C PRO A 204 -66.83 15.75 29.40
N LEU A 205 -66.11 15.64 30.52
CA LEU A 205 -65.41 16.76 31.16
C LEU A 205 -64.23 17.33 30.34
N LEU A 206 -63.69 16.55 29.39
CA LEU A 206 -62.61 16.98 28.49
C LEU A 206 -63.08 16.96 27.03
N PRO A 207 -62.97 18.08 26.28
CA PRO A 207 -63.19 18.09 24.84
C PRO A 207 -62.03 17.43 24.09
N THR A 208 -62.32 16.79 22.97
CA THR A 208 -61.30 16.20 22.09
C THR A 208 -60.39 17.30 21.55
N LEU A 209 -59.10 17.28 21.88
CA LEU A 209 -58.09 17.88 21.02
C LEU A 209 -58.00 16.99 19.77
N GLN A 210 -58.74 17.35 18.72
CA GLN A 210 -58.49 16.77 17.40
C GLN A 210 -57.04 17.10 17.04
N ALA A 211 -56.21 16.06 16.89
CA ALA A 211 -54.91 16.18 16.27
C ALA A 211 -55.10 16.76 14.86
N SER A 212 -54.52 17.94 14.62
CA SER A 212 -54.25 18.46 13.27
C SER A 212 -52.91 17.92 12.79
#